data_AF-J3KJA8-F1
#
_entry.id   AF-J3KJA8-F1
#
_cell.length_a   1.000
_cell.length_b   1.000
_cell.length_c   1.000
_cell.angle_alpha   90.00
_cell.angle_beta   90.00
_cell.angle_gamma   90.00
#
_symmetry.space_group_name_H-M   'P 1'
#
loop_
_entity.id
_entity.type
_entity.pdbx_description
1 polymer ?
#
loop_
_entity_poly.entity_id
_entity_poly.type
_entity_poly.pdbx_seq_one_letter_code
_entity_poly.pdbx_strand_id
1 'polypeptide(L)'
;MKLNIAYPANGSQKLIEIDDERKLRPFMEKRMGTEVPGDSLGDEFKGYLFKITGGNDKQGFPMKQGVLLPNRTRLLLSTGHSCYRPRRTGERKRKSVRGAITGYDLAVMALTVVKQGEGDIPGLTDVVNPKRLGPKRASKIRKFFGLDKKDDVRKFVIRRTVTPTKEGKKEYTKAPKIQRLVTPQRLQRKRQRIALKRRRAESAKEQANEYAKLLAARVHEEKAKREELRKRRASSMRK
;
A
#
# COMPACT_ATOMS: atom_id res chain seq x y z
N MET A 1 26.96 -23.16 -1.61
CA MET A 1 25.62 -22.49 -1.62
C MET A 1 25.81 -21.03 -1.23
N LYS A 2 25.04 -20.10 -1.80
CA LYS A 2 25.20 -18.66 -1.48
C LYS A 2 24.20 -18.21 -0.41
N LEU A 3 24.64 -17.38 0.52
CA LEU A 3 23.82 -16.73 1.54
C LEU A 3 23.71 -15.25 1.20
N ASN A 4 22.51 -14.78 0.88
CA ASN A 4 22.22 -13.36 0.71
C ASN A 4 21.69 -12.81 2.04
N ILE A 5 22.55 -12.12 2.78
CA ILE A 5 22.29 -11.65 4.14
C ILE A 5 21.97 -10.15 4.08
N ALA A 6 20.83 -9.75 4.63
CA ALA A 6 20.44 -8.36 4.77
C ALA A 6 20.43 -7.92 6.24
N TYR A 7 20.85 -6.68 6.50
CA TYR A 7 20.70 -6.04 7.81
C TYR A 7 19.75 -4.83 7.71
N PRO A 8 18.46 -5.00 8.08
CA PRO A 8 17.45 -3.97 7.87
C PRO A 8 17.67 -2.68 8.67
N ALA A 9 18.38 -2.73 9.80
CA ALA A 9 18.64 -1.55 10.61
C ALA A 9 19.49 -0.52 9.85
N ASN A 10 20.53 -1.01 9.17
CA ASN A 10 21.46 -0.18 8.39
C ASN A 10 21.09 -0.09 6.91
N GLY A 11 20.23 -0.98 6.40
CA GLY A 11 19.84 -1.00 4.99
C GLY A 11 20.95 -1.53 4.06
N SER A 12 21.84 -2.36 4.60
CA SER A 12 22.94 -3.02 3.91
C SER A 12 22.61 -4.48 3.58
N GLN A 13 23.32 -5.04 2.61
CA GLN A 13 23.20 -6.45 2.23
C GLN A 13 24.56 -6.95 1.74
N LYS A 14 24.86 -8.22 1.99
CA LYS A 14 26.08 -8.90 1.56
C LYS A 14 25.76 -10.31 1.09
N LEU A 15 26.34 -10.69 -0.05
CA LEU A 15 26.29 -12.05 -0.57
C LEU A 15 27.57 -12.77 -0.15
N ILE A 16 27.43 -13.93 0.48
CA ILE A 16 28.55 -14.75 0.95
C ILE A 16 28.41 -16.13 0.33
N GLU A 17 29.51 -16.71 -0.10
CA GLU A 17 29.57 -18.07 -0.64
C GLU A 17 30.10 -19.00 0.44
N ILE A 18 29.35 -20.07 0.73
CA ILE A 18 29.70 -21.09 1.72
C ILE A 18 29.68 -22.44 1.02
N ASP A 19 30.85 -23.07 0.93
CA ASP A 19 31.01 -24.38 0.31
C ASP A 19 30.99 -25.52 1.33
N ASP A 20 31.37 -25.26 2.58
CA ASP A 20 31.33 -26.26 3.65
C ASP A 20 29.87 -26.56 4.08
N GLU A 21 29.42 -27.77 3.76
CA GLU A 21 28.09 -28.26 4.11
C GLU A 21 27.84 -28.34 5.62
N ARG A 22 28.89 -28.53 6.44
CA ARG A 22 28.75 -28.62 7.91
C ARG A 22 28.26 -27.31 8.49
N LYS A 23 28.77 -26.19 7.98
CA LYS A 23 28.34 -24.83 8.36
C LYS A 23 26.87 -24.58 8.03
N LEU A 24 26.37 -25.22 6.97
CA LEU A 24 25.01 -25.05 6.45
C LEU A 24 23.97 -25.98 7.10
N ARG A 25 24.39 -27.09 7.73
CA ARG A 25 23.48 -28.07 8.37
C ARG A 25 22.43 -27.43 9.29
N PRO A 26 22.74 -26.43 10.15
CA PRO A 26 21.74 -25.82 11.03
C PRO A 26 20.59 -25.11 10.29
N PHE A 27 20.84 -24.70 9.04
CA PHE A 27 19.86 -24.04 8.19
C PHE A 27 18.98 -25.03 7.42
N MET A 28 19.30 -26.32 7.40
CA MET A 28 18.57 -27.34 6.65
C MET A 28 17.35 -27.83 7.42
N GLU A 29 16.33 -28.29 6.67
CA GLU A 29 15.05 -28.76 7.22
C GLU A 29 14.30 -27.72 8.06
N LYS A 30 14.71 -26.45 7.95
CA LYS A 30 14.03 -25.32 8.57
C LYS A 30 13.01 -24.74 7.61
N ARG A 31 12.00 -24.08 8.17
CA ARG A 31 10.97 -23.40 7.38
C ARG A 31 11.36 -21.93 7.20
N MET A 32 10.91 -21.33 6.11
CA MET A 32 10.91 -19.87 5.99
C MET A 32 10.21 -19.24 7.19
N GLY A 33 10.85 -18.22 7.76
CA GLY A 33 10.41 -17.50 8.95
C GLY A 33 11.05 -18.00 10.25
N THR A 34 11.71 -19.16 10.25
CA THR A 34 12.44 -19.67 11.40
C THR A 34 13.72 -18.87 11.65
N GLU A 35 14.04 -18.67 12.92
CA GLU A 35 15.28 -18.06 13.39
C GLU A 35 16.32 -19.16 13.65
N VAL A 36 17.54 -18.94 13.17
CA VAL A 36 18.66 -19.88 13.20
C VAL A 36 19.91 -19.12 13.68
N PRO A 37 20.67 -19.66 14.65
CA PRO A 37 21.91 -19.04 15.10
C PRO A 37 22.96 -19.04 13.99
N GLY A 38 23.75 -17.97 13.94
CA GLY A 38 24.80 -17.75 12.95
C GLY A 38 26.13 -18.42 13.28
N ASP A 39 26.29 -18.94 14.50
CA ASP A 39 27.57 -19.40 15.05
C ASP A 39 28.28 -20.46 14.19
N SER A 40 27.51 -21.25 13.43
CA SER A 40 28.08 -22.30 12.56
C SER A 40 28.74 -21.76 11.30
N LEU A 41 28.52 -20.50 10.91
CA LEU A 41 29.06 -19.93 9.67
C LEU A 41 30.53 -19.48 9.84
N GLY A 42 30.91 -19.11 11.07
CA GLY A 42 32.26 -18.67 11.44
C GLY A 42 32.24 -17.74 12.65
N ASP A 43 33.41 -17.45 13.21
CA ASP A 43 33.54 -16.62 14.43
C ASP A 43 32.99 -15.19 14.24
N GLU A 44 33.06 -14.66 13.02
CA GLU A 44 32.48 -13.35 12.66
C GLU A 44 30.95 -13.29 12.80
N PHE A 45 30.28 -14.44 12.81
CA PHE A 45 28.83 -14.56 12.97
C PHE A 45 28.41 -14.97 14.38
N LYS A 46 29.35 -15.00 15.33
CA LYS A 46 29.07 -15.40 16.71
C LYS A 46 28.07 -14.46 17.37
N GLY A 47 27.02 -15.04 17.95
CA GLY A 47 25.93 -14.32 18.61
C GLY A 47 24.92 -13.68 17.65
N TYR A 48 25.13 -13.76 16.34
CA TYR A 48 24.15 -13.30 15.36
C TYR A 48 22.98 -14.28 15.28
N LEU A 49 21.77 -13.72 15.17
CA LEU A 49 20.56 -14.50 14.91
C LEU A 49 19.99 -14.15 13.54
N PHE A 50 19.89 -15.15 12.67
CA PHE A 50 19.36 -14.99 11.32
C PHE A 50 17.94 -15.52 11.23
N LYS A 51 17.09 -14.83 10.48
CA LYS A 51 15.79 -15.34 10.06
C LYS A 51 15.83 -15.72 8.59
N ILE A 52 15.38 -16.93 8.27
CA ILE A 52 15.26 -17.39 6.89
C ILE A 52 14.09 -16.68 6.24
N THR A 53 14.34 -15.83 5.23
CA THR A 53 13.28 -15.06 4.56
C THR A 53 12.85 -15.63 3.22
N GLY A 54 13.63 -16.57 2.67
CA GLY A 54 13.34 -17.24 1.42
C GLY A 54 14.61 -17.73 0.74
N GLY A 55 14.55 -17.85 -0.58
CA GLY A 55 15.67 -18.32 -1.39
C GLY A 55 15.24 -18.69 -2.80
N ASN A 56 16.23 -19.09 -3.58
CA ASN A 56 16.06 -19.59 -4.94
C ASN A 56 16.74 -20.96 -5.06
N ASP A 57 16.02 -21.87 -5.68
CA ASP A 57 16.51 -23.19 -6.08
C ASP A 57 17.59 -23.05 -7.19
N LYS A 58 18.39 -24.08 -7.44
CA LYS A 58 19.46 -24.13 -8.46
C LYS A 58 18.98 -23.78 -9.87
N GLN A 59 17.74 -24.13 -10.23
CA GLN A 59 17.14 -23.75 -11.51
C GLN A 59 16.35 -22.43 -11.45
N GLY A 60 16.53 -21.63 -10.39
CA GLY A 60 15.99 -20.27 -10.28
C GLY A 60 14.56 -20.15 -9.75
N PHE A 61 13.88 -21.25 -9.42
CA PHE A 61 12.53 -21.19 -8.87
C PHE A 61 12.53 -20.61 -7.44
N PRO A 62 11.71 -19.58 -7.15
CA PRO A 62 11.69 -18.95 -5.84
C PRO A 62 10.93 -19.80 -4.82
N MET A 63 11.35 -19.73 -3.56
CA MET A 63 10.62 -20.31 -2.43
C MET A 63 9.31 -19.57 -2.18
N LYS A 64 8.27 -20.29 -1.75
CA LYS A 64 6.97 -19.73 -1.39
C LYS A 64 6.55 -20.13 0.02
N GLN A 65 6.30 -19.12 0.86
CA GLN A 65 5.82 -19.34 2.23
C GLN A 65 4.49 -20.11 2.26
N GLY A 66 4.37 -21.04 3.20
CA GLY A 66 3.18 -21.88 3.39
C GLY A 66 3.15 -23.18 2.56
N VAL A 67 4.09 -23.37 1.63
CA VAL A 67 4.24 -24.65 0.92
C VAL A 67 5.16 -25.55 1.75
N LEU A 68 4.60 -26.40 2.59
CA LEU A 68 5.34 -27.20 3.58
C LEU A 68 6.05 -28.43 2.99
N LEU A 69 6.75 -28.23 1.87
CA LEU A 69 7.49 -29.26 1.17
C LEU A 69 8.93 -28.81 0.92
N PRO A 70 9.90 -29.75 0.87
CA PRO A 70 11.28 -29.46 0.50
C PRO A 70 11.52 -29.56 -1.01
N ASN A 71 10.49 -29.69 -1.85
CA ASN A 71 10.65 -29.80 -3.29
C ASN A 71 9.75 -28.79 -4.01
N ARG A 72 9.69 -28.87 -5.34
CA ARG A 72 8.85 -28.00 -6.17
C ARG A 72 7.43 -28.53 -6.31
N THR A 73 6.47 -27.62 -6.32
CA THR A 73 5.08 -27.93 -6.65
C THR A 73 4.49 -26.89 -7.60
N ARG A 74 3.44 -27.29 -8.34
CA ARG A 74 2.75 -26.41 -9.28
C ARG A 74 1.47 -25.87 -8.67
N LEU A 75 1.46 -24.58 -8.34
CA LEU A 75 0.31 -23.91 -7.75
C LEU A 75 -0.37 -23.00 -8.77
N LEU A 76 -1.70 -22.89 -8.68
CA LEU A 76 -2.48 -21.90 -9.43
C LEU A 76 -2.44 -20.55 -8.71
N LEU A 77 -1.64 -19.60 -9.21
CA LEU A 77 -1.40 -18.29 -8.57
C LEU A 77 -2.28 -17.19 -9.20
N SER A 78 -2.75 -16.27 -8.36
CA SER A 78 -3.57 -15.10 -8.72
C SER A 78 -2.89 -13.80 -8.29
N THR A 79 -3.51 -12.65 -8.59
CA THR A 79 -3.11 -11.34 -8.06
C THR A 79 -2.94 -11.37 -6.54
N GLY A 80 -1.87 -10.78 -6.04
CA GLY A 80 -1.58 -10.71 -4.59
C GLY A 80 -0.77 -11.89 -4.04
N HIS A 81 -0.71 -13.03 -4.75
CA HIS A 81 0.19 -14.11 -4.36
C HIS A 81 1.65 -13.76 -4.67
N SER A 82 2.57 -14.15 -3.78
CA SER A 82 4.00 -14.16 -4.06
C SER A 82 4.34 -15.09 -5.24
N CYS A 83 5.49 -14.85 -5.88
CA CYS A 83 6.06 -15.61 -7.01
C CYS A 83 5.33 -15.44 -8.36
N TYR A 84 4.31 -14.57 -8.44
CA TYR A 84 3.58 -14.28 -9.67
C TYR A 84 3.11 -12.82 -9.72
N ARG A 85 3.19 -12.24 -10.93
CA ARG A 85 2.60 -10.95 -11.27
C ARG A 85 1.71 -11.13 -12.50
N PRO A 86 0.38 -10.96 -12.39
CA PRO A 86 -0.54 -11.11 -13.52
C PRO A 86 -0.30 -10.04 -14.58
N ARG A 87 -0.60 -10.37 -15.83
CA ARG A 87 -0.52 -9.46 -16.98
C ARG A 87 -1.88 -8.88 -17.33
N ARG A 88 -2.96 -9.62 -17.07
CA ARG A 88 -4.35 -9.16 -17.21
C ARG A 88 -5.10 -9.24 -15.88
N THR A 89 -6.08 -8.37 -15.70
CA THR A 89 -6.97 -8.41 -14.53
C THR A 89 -7.74 -9.73 -14.51
N GLY A 90 -7.77 -10.38 -13.35
CA GLY A 90 -8.43 -11.69 -13.19
C GLY A 90 -7.61 -12.89 -13.66
N GLU A 91 -6.44 -12.69 -14.28
CA GLU A 91 -5.59 -13.79 -14.74
C GLU A 91 -5.09 -14.65 -13.56
N ARG A 92 -5.23 -15.96 -13.71
CA ARG A 92 -4.61 -16.97 -12.84
C ARG A 92 -3.67 -17.83 -13.67
N LYS A 93 -2.47 -18.12 -13.17
CA LYS A 93 -1.49 -18.94 -13.88
C LYS A 93 -0.92 -20.04 -12.99
N ARG A 94 -0.90 -21.27 -13.51
CA ARG A 94 -0.27 -22.41 -12.82
C ARG A 94 1.24 -22.35 -13.02
N LYS A 95 2.00 -22.06 -11.95
CA LYS A 95 3.47 -21.95 -11.97
C LYS A 95 4.12 -22.91 -10.99
N SER A 96 5.29 -23.42 -11.35
CA SER A 96 6.15 -24.14 -10.42
C SER A 96 6.77 -23.17 -9.42
N VAL A 97 6.75 -23.54 -8.14
CA VAL A 97 7.37 -22.81 -7.04
C VAL A 97 8.12 -23.79 -6.15
N ARG A 98 9.21 -23.35 -5.53
CA ARG A 98 9.94 -24.16 -4.54
C ARG A 98 9.22 -24.05 -3.20
N GLY A 99 9.13 -25.15 -2.45
CA GLY A 99 8.53 -25.13 -1.12
C GLY A 99 9.34 -24.34 -0.09
N ALA A 100 8.75 -24.13 1.09
CA ALA A 100 9.26 -23.29 2.17
C ALA A 100 10.31 -23.97 3.06
N ILE A 101 10.49 -25.29 2.94
CA ILE A 101 11.50 -26.04 3.70
C ILE A 101 12.83 -25.96 2.97
N THR A 102 13.87 -25.51 3.67
CA THR A 102 15.24 -25.38 3.16
C THR A 102 15.92 -26.74 2.96
N GLY A 103 16.74 -26.82 1.92
CA GLY A 103 17.54 -27.99 1.57
C GLY A 103 18.77 -27.60 0.75
N TYR A 104 19.65 -28.57 0.50
CA TYR A 104 20.89 -28.40 -0.28
C TYR A 104 20.66 -28.22 -1.79
N ASP A 105 19.42 -28.36 -2.25
CA ASP A 105 19.00 -28.07 -3.62
C ASP A 105 18.86 -26.56 -3.89
N LEU A 106 18.97 -25.71 -2.86
CA LEU A 106 19.00 -24.26 -3.02
C LEU A 106 20.34 -23.78 -3.60
N ALA A 107 20.28 -22.80 -4.50
CA ALA A 107 21.47 -22.05 -4.93
C ALA A 107 21.74 -20.86 -4.01
N VAL A 108 20.68 -20.14 -3.63
CA VAL A 108 20.76 -18.96 -2.77
C VAL A 108 19.74 -19.07 -1.65
N MET A 109 20.17 -18.86 -0.41
CA MET A 109 19.30 -18.68 0.75
C MET A 109 19.30 -17.20 1.15
N ALA A 110 18.11 -16.64 1.36
CA ALA A 110 17.95 -15.26 1.78
C ALA A 110 17.77 -15.20 3.30
N LEU A 111 18.64 -14.47 3.98
CA LEU A 111 18.68 -14.33 5.44
C LEU A 111 18.52 -12.85 5.82
N THR A 112 17.87 -12.60 6.96
CA THR A 112 17.84 -11.28 7.59
C THR A 112 18.37 -11.37 9.00
N VAL A 113 19.28 -10.47 9.37
CA VAL A 113 19.75 -10.33 10.76
C VAL A 113 18.59 -9.81 11.63
N VAL A 114 18.25 -10.58 12.67
CA VAL A 114 17.26 -10.20 13.70
C VAL A 114 17.95 -9.63 14.93
N LYS A 115 19.05 -10.27 15.35
CA LYS A 115 19.90 -9.85 16.46
C LYS A 115 21.35 -9.74 15.98
N GLN A 116 21.97 -8.60 16.25
CA GLN A 116 23.39 -8.38 16.00
C GLN A 116 24.23 -9.15 17.04
N GLY A 117 25.30 -9.78 16.57
CA GLY A 117 26.27 -10.47 17.42
C GLY A 117 27.31 -9.54 18.06
N GLU A 118 28.41 -10.13 18.52
CA GLU A 118 29.46 -9.42 19.26
C GLU A 118 30.39 -8.60 18.35
N GLY A 119 30.82 -9.19 17.23
CA GLY A 119 31.70 -8.54 16.26
C GLY A 119 30.93 -7.90 15.11
N ASP A 120 31.53 -6.92 14.44
CA ASP A 120 30.96 -6.34 13.22
C ASP A 120 31.33 -7.14 11.97
N ILE A 121 30.39 -7.25 11.03
CA ILE A 121 30.58 -7.91 9.74
C ILE A 121 30.89 -6.85 8.67
N PRO A 122 32.06 -6.90 8.01
CA PRO A 122 32.45 -5.95 6.98
C PRO A 122 31.48 -5.96 5.78
N GLY A 123 31.10 -4.79 5.30
CA GLY A 123 30.10 -4.57 4.25
C GLY A 123 28.64 -4.83 4.67
N LEU A 124 28.37 -5.15 5.94
CA LEU A 124 27.02 -5.42 6.45
C LEU A 124 26.68 -4.58 7.68
N THR A 125 27.34 -4.76 8.83
CA THR A 125 27.00 -3.98 10.04
C THR A 125 27.81 -2.69 10.19
N ASP A 126 28.95 -2.60 9.51
CA ASP A 126 29.82 -1.43 9.44
C ASP A 126 29.22 -0.27 8.61
N VAL A 127 28.57 -0.57 7.49
CA VAL A 127 28.04 0.44 6.57
C VAL A 127 26.59 0.76 6.87
N VAL A 128 26.26 2.05 6.94
CA VAL A 128 24.89 2.56 7.10
C VAL A 128 24.43 3.24 5.81
N ASN A 129 23.43 2.66 5.14
CA ASN A 129 22.82 3.22 3.94
C ASN A 129 21.62 4.10 4.29
N PRO A 130 21.64 5.41 3.98
CA PRO A 130 20.54 6.30 4.30
C PRO A 130 19.29 5.98 3.47
N LYS A 131 18.12 6.17 4.08
CA LYS A 131 16.84 6.00 3.39
C LYS A 131 16.70 7.05 2.28
N ARG A 132 16.55 6.60 1.04
CA ARG A 132 16.49 7.45 -0.15
C ARG A 132 15.37 8.50 -0.15
N LEU A 133 14.22 8.21 0.45
CA LEU A 133 13.03 9.07 0.39
C LEU A 133 12.44 9.32 1.77
N GLY A 134 12.09 10.59 2.01
CA GLY A 134 11.34 11.02 3.17
C GLY A 134 9.81 10.84 3.04
N PRO A 135 9.05 11.12 4.12
CA PRO A 135 7.60 11.04 4.12
C PRO A 135 6.96 12.10 3.20
N LYS A 136 5.99 11.66 2.36
CA LYS A 136 5.25 12.54 1.42
C LYS A 136 3.91 13.07 1.95
N ARG A 137 3.26 12.33 2.85
CA ARG A 137 1.91 12.64 3.36
C ARG A 137 2.02 13.56 4.58
N ALA A 138 1.18 14.60 4.66
CA ALA A 138 1.22 15.57 5.77
C ALA A 138 1.20 14.90 7.16
N SER A 139 0.35 13.91 7.38
CA SER A 139 0.30 13.19 8.67
C SER A 139 1.54 12.34 8.96
N LYS A 140 2.23 11.83 7.94
CA LYS A 140 3.47 11.07 8.11
C LYS A 140 4.65 12.00 8.39
N ILE A 141 4.67 13.19 7.79
CA ILE A 141 5.66 14.23 8.11
C ILE A 141 5.50 14.65 9.59
N ARG A 142 4.26 14.89 10.04
CA ARG A 142 4.00 15.22 11.46
C ARG A 142 4.50 14.13 12.41
N LYS A 143 4.12 12.88 12.16
CA LYS A 143 4.58 11.75 12.99
C LYS A 143 6.11 11.61 12.99
N PHE A 144 6.75 11.86 11.85
CA PHE A 144 8.21 11.70 11.72
C PHE A 144 9.00 12.71 12.56
N PHE A 145 8.54 13.97 12.60
CA PHE A 145 9.19 15.04 13.36
C PHE A 145 8.54 15.31 14.73
N GLY A 146 7.56 14.50 15.15
CA GLY A 146 6.82 14.73 16.40
C GLY A 146 6.03 16.05 16.43
N LEU A 147 5.59 16.55 15.26
CA LEU A 147 4.92 17.86 15.16
C LEU A 147 3.48 17.82 15.63
N ASP A 148 3.06 18.96 16.15
CA ASP A 148 1.69 19.20 16.59
C ASP A 148 0.75 19.51 15.42
N LYS A 149 -0.55 19.55 15.75
CA LYS A 149 -1.57 19.83 14.72
C LYS A 149 -1.47 21.24 14.16
N LYS A 150 -1.00 22.20 14.97
CA LYS A 150 -0.88 23.62 14.63
C LYS A 150 0.32 23.91 13.73
N ASP A 151 1.33 23.03 13.73
CA ASP A 151 2.57 23.26 13.00
C ASP A 151 2.42 23.16 11.48
N ASP A 152 3.12 24.06 10.80
CA ASP A 152 3.16 24.10 9.34
C ASP A 152 4.15 23.07 8.78
N VAL A 153 3.60 21.93 8.37
CA VAL A 153 4.33 20.81 7.75
C VAL A 153 5.10 21.19 6.48
N ARG A 154 4.80 22.32 5.84
CA ARG A 154 5.50 22.75 4.61
C ARG A 154 6.97 23.07 4.85
N LYS A 155 7.29 23.58 6.04
CA LYS A 155 8.67 23.93 6.44
C LYS A 155 9.54 22.70 6.71
N PHE A 156 8.92 21.60 7.13
CA PHE A 156 9.59 20.36 7.54
C PHE A 156 9.70 19.30 6.41
N VAL A 157 9.43 19.67 5.16
CA VAL A 157 9.57 18.73 4.05
C VAL A 157 11.04 18.51 3.74
N ILE A 158 11.51 17.26 3.87
CA ILE A 158 12.87 16.88 3.50
C ILE A 158 13.10 17.19 2.02
N ARG A 159 14.14 17.99 1.76
CA ARG A 159 14.58 18.37 0.42
C ARG A 159 15.81 17.56 0.03
N ARG A 160 15.95 17.25 -1.24
CA ARG A 160 17.14 16.60 -1.81
C ARG A 160 17.86 17.59 -2.71
N THR A 161 19.13 17.84 -2.46
CA THR A 161 20.03 18.54 -3.38
C THR A 161 20.22 17.66 -4.62
N VAL A 162 20.10 18.26 -5.81
CA VAL A 162 20.32 17.58 -7.08
C VAL A 162 21.45 18.30 -7.79
N THR A 163 22.59 17.63 -7.88
CA THR A 163 23.74 17.99 -8.72
C THR A 163 23.43 17.55 -10.16
N PRO A 164 23.25 18.47 -11.11
CA PRO A 164 23.00 18.10 -12.49
C PRO A 164 24.26 17.47 -13.11
N THR A 165 24.10 16.38 -13.85
CA THR A 165 25.22 15.73 -14.56
C THR A 165 25.71 16.50 -15.79
N LYS A 166 25.00 17.56 -16.22
CA LYS A 166 25.41 18.40 -17.35
C LYS A 166 26.24 19.57 -16.83
N GLU A 167 27.40 19.79 -17.42
CA GLU A 167 28.30 20.90 -17.13
C GLU A 167 27.57 22.25 -17.24
N GLY A 168 27.85 23.15 -16.29
CA GLY A 168 27.29 24.51 -16.24
C GLY A 168 25.92 24.66 -15.57
N LYS A 169 25.24 23.58 -15.16
CA LYS A 169 23.95 23.70 -14.45
C LYS A 169 24.15 23.78 -12.94
N LYS A 170 23.59 24.83 -12.34
CA LYS A 170 23.62 25.05 -10.88
C LYS A 170 22.86 23.96 -10.13
N GLU A 171 23.34 23.66 -8.93
CA GLU A 171 22.66 22.79 -7.98
C GLU A 171 21.30 23.38 -7.60
N TYR A 172 20.30 22.52 -7.45
CA TYR A 172 18.99 22.93 -6.95
C TYR A 172 18.41 21.89 -6.00
N THR A 173 17.51 22.33 -5.13
CA THR A 173 16.83 21.44 -4.18
C THR A 173 15.46 21.03 -4.69
N LYS A 174 15.16 19.74 -4.64
CA LYS A 174 13.84 19.18 -4.95
C LYS A 174 13.14 18.74 -3.68
N ALA A 175 11.84 19.05 -3.58
CA ALA A 175 10.97 18.60 -2.51
C ALA A 175 9.75 17.86 -3.09
N PRO A 176 9.26 16.80 -2.43
CA PRO A 176 8.02 16.15 -2.84
C PRO A 176 6.81 17.06 -2.59
N LYS A 177 5.86 17.08 -3.53
CA LYS A 177 4.53 17.66 -3.28
C LYS A 177 3.85 16.94 -2.11
N ILE A 178 3.47 17.68 -1.08
CA ILE A 178 2.81 17.16 0.11
C ILE A 178 1.41 16.68 -0.24
N GLN A 179 1.10 15.43 0.10
CA GLN A 179 -0.23 14.88 -0.09
C GLN A 179 -1.10 15.05 1.17
N ARG A 180 -2.41 15.23 0.96
CA ARG A 180 -3.43 15.39 2.02
C ARG A 180 -3.23 16.61 2.91
N LEU A 181 -2.54 17.64 2.42
CA LEU A 181 -2.49 18.95 3.06
C LEU A 181 -3.85 19.64 2.97
N VAL A 182 -4.23 20.38 4.01
CA VAL A 182 -5.40 21.27 3.97
C VAL A 182 -4.99 22.52 3.20
N THR A 183 -5.61 22.77 2.04
CA THR A 183 -5.34 23.93 1.19
C THR A 183 -6.59 24.80 1.05
N PRO A 184 -6.46 26.11 0.77
CA PRO A 184 -7.61 27.00 0.52
C PRO A 184 -8.54 26.45 -0.57
N GLN A 185 -7.98 25.89 -1.65
CA GLN A 185 -8.75 25.26 -2.72
C GLN A 185 -9.57 24.04 -2.23
N ARG A 186 -9.03 23.22 -1.32
CA ARG A 186 -9.78 22.11 -0.72
C ARG A 186 -10.94 22.60 0.16
N LEU A 187 -10.72 23.68 0.91
CA LEU A 187 -11.76 24.32 1.73
C LEU A 187 -12.84 24.96 0.84
N GLN A 188 -12.47 25.59 -0.26
CA GLN A 188 -13.41 26.14 -1.25
C GLN A 188 -14.27 25.05 -1.88
N ARG A 189 -13.66 23.95 -2.37
CA ARG A 189 -14.40 22.79 -2.91
C ARG A 189 -15.36 22.19 -1.88
N LYS A 190 -14.97 22.16 -0.59
CA LYS A 190 -15.87 21.71 0.50
C LYS A 190 -17.06 22.65 0.67
N ARG A 191 -16.82 23.97 0.72
CA ARG A 191 -17.86 25.00 0.81
C ARG A 191 -18.83 24.92 -0.37
N GLN A 192 -18.30 24.86 -1.59
CA GLN A 192 -19.09 24.74 -2.82
C GLN A 192 -19.99 23.50 -2.82
N ARG A 193 -19.46 22.33 -2.41
CA ARG A 193 -20.26 21.11 -2.29
C ARG A 193 -21.43 21.27 -1.34
N ILE A 194 -21.22 21.90 -0.18
CA ILE A 194 -22.27 22.15 0.80
C ILE A 194 -23.30 23.14 0.24
N ALA A 195 -22.86 24.22 -0.41
CA ALA A 195 -23.73 25.20 -1.04
C ALA A 195 -24.61 24.57 -2.14
N LEU A 196 -24.03 23.69 -2.99
CA LEU A 196 -24.80 22.98 -4.02
C LEU A 196 -25.85 22.04 -3.41
N LYS A 197 -25.56 21.38 -2.29
CA LYS A 197 -26.55 20.56 -1.58
C LYS A 197 -27.72 21.41 -1.07
N ARG A 198 -27.43 22.57 -0.49
CA ARG A 198 -28.47 23.51 -0.01
C ARG A 198 -29.32 24.04 -1.15
N ARG A 199 -28.68 24.53 -2.22
CA ARG A 199 -29.37 25.03 -3.42
C ARG A 199 -30.29 23.98 -4.05
N ARG A 200 -29.85 22.72 -4.12
CA ARG A 200 -30.70 21.62 -4.62
C ARG A 200 -31.90 21.36 -3.73
N ALA A 201 -31.73 21.40 -2.41
CA ALA A 201 -32.82 21.22 -1.46
C ALA A 201 -33.83 22.38 -1.52
N GLU A 202 -33.33 23.62 -1.60
CA GLU A 202 -34.16 24.83 -1.77
C GLU A 202 -34.96 24.78 -3.07
N SER A 203 -34.30 24.52 -4.20
CA SER A 203 -34.96 24.38 -5.50
C SER A 203 -36.01 23.26 -5.52
N ALA A 204 -35.73 22.11 -4.90
CA ALA A 204 -36.71 21.02 -4.78
C ALA A 204 -37.92 21.43 -3.92
N LYS A 205 -37.70 22.18 -2.83
CA LYS A 205 -38.78 22.70 -1.99
C LYS A 205 -39.63 23.73 -2.73
N GLU A 206 -39.01 24.63 -3.48
CA GLU A 206 -39.69 25.61 -4.31
C GLU A 206 -40.55 24.94 -5.39
N GLN A 207 -39.99 23.97 -6.13
CA GLN A 207 -40.72 23.21 -7.14
C GLN A 207 -41.89 22.41 -6.55
N ALA A 208 -41.71 21.80 -5.37
CA ALA A 208 -42.80 21.10 -4.68
C ALA A 208 -43.93 22.05 -4.26
N ASN A 209 -43.57 23.24 -3.75
CA ASN A 209 -44.54 24.27 -3.39
C ASN A 209 -45.29 24.82 -4.61
N GLU A 210 -44.58 25.06 -5.71
CA GLU A 210 -45.16 25.52 -6.98
C GLU A 210 -46.13 24.48 -7.54
N TYR A 211 -45.72 23.21 -7.57
CA TYR A 211 -46.58 22.11 -7.99
C TYR A 211 -47.81 21.95 -7.09
N ALA A 212 -47.65 22.08 -5.77
CA ALA A 212 -48.78 22.01 -4.83
C ALA A 212 -49.80 23.13 -5.08
N LYS A 213 -49.35 24.36 -5.37
CA LYS A 213 -50.23 25.48 -5.75
C LYS A 213 -50.98 25.19 -7.05
N LEU A 214 -50.27 24.70 -8.06
CA LEU A 214 -50.87 24.35 -9.36
C LEU A 214 -51.89 23.21 -9.23
N LEU A 215 -51.59 22.20 -8.42
CA LEU A 215 -52.50 21.10 -8.14
C LEU A 215 -53.76 21.58 -7.40
N ALA A 216 -53.60 22.46 -6.40
CA ALA A 216 -54.74 23.05 -5.69
C ALA A 216 -55.68 23.83 -6.63
N ALA A 217 -55.12 24.64 -7.54
CA ALA A 217 -55.90 25.36 -8.55
C ALA A 217 -56.67 24.40 -9.47
N ARG A 218 -56.01 23.35 -10.00
CA ARG A 218 -56.66 22.35 -10.87
C ARG A 218 -57.77 21.57 -10.17
N VAL A 219 -57.55 21.19 -8.91
CA VAL A 219 -58.58 20.50 -8.11
C VAL A 219 -59.79 21.40 -7.87
N HIS A 220 -59.56 22.70 -7.62
CA HIS A 220 -60.64 23.66 -7.46
C HIS A 220 -61.44 23.83 -8.76
N GLU A 221 -60.78 23.98 -9.91
CA GLU A 221 -61.42 24.05 -11.22
C GLU A 221 -62.23 22.78 -11.55
N GLU A 222 -61.68 21.60 -11.26
CA GLU A 222 -62.37 20.33 -11.50
C GLU A 222 -63.60 20.17 -10.61
N LYS A 223 -63.50 20.54 -9.32
CA LYS A 223 -64.65 20.59 -8.41
C LYS A 223 -65.72 21.55 -8.90
N ALA A 224 -65.35 22.75 -9.34
CA ALA A 224 -66.28 23.73 -9.88
C ALA A 224 -67.00 23.19 -11.14
N LYS A 225 -66.27 22.57 -12.08
CA LYS A 225 -66.85 21.90 -13.26
C LYS A 225 -67.83 20.78 -12.86
N ARG A 226 -67.47 19.96 -11.86
CA ARG A 226 -68.32 18.87 -11.38
C ARG A 226 -69.59 19.40 -10.71
N GLU A 227 -69.50 20.47 -9.93
CA GLU A 227 -70.66 21.14 -9.33
C GLU A 227 -71.56 21.75 -10.39
N GLU A 228 -71.00 22.40 -11.41
CA GLU A 228 -71.76 22.96 -12.52
C GLU A 228 -72.52 21.86 -13.28
N LEU A 229 -71.87 20.75 -13.61
CA LEU A 229 -72.50 19.58 -14.22
C LEU A 229 -73.63 19.03 -13.33
N ARG A 230 -73.44 18.97 -12.01
CA ARG A 230 -74.48 18.53 -11.06
C ARG A 230 -75.67 19.49 -11.07
N LYS A 231 -75.44 20.81 -11.08
CA LYS A 231 -76.50 21.83 -11.19
C LYS A 231 -77.27 21.68 -12.51
N ARG A 232 -76.58 21.53 -13.63
CA ARG A 232 -77.20 21.30 -14.96
C ARG A 232 -78.05 20.02 -14.99
N ARG A 233 -77.58 18.92 -14.40
CA ARG A 233 -78.37 17.66 -14.27
C ARG A 233 -79.58 17.82 -13.36
N ALA A 234 -79.45 18.55 -12.25
CA ALA A 234 -80.56 18.80 -11.35
C ALA A 234 -81.65 19.67 -12.02
N SER A 235 -81.27 20.65 -12.82
CA SER A 235 -82.22 21.46 -13.60
C SER A 235 -82.91 20.67 -14.71
N SER A 236 -82.26 19.66 -15.31
CA SER A 236 -82.90 18.84 -16.35
C SER A 236 -83.88 17.80 -15.80
N MET A 237 -83.74 17.42 -14.53
CA MET A 237 -84.66 16.50 -13.82
C MET A 237 -85.87 17.22 -13.20
N ARG A 238 -85.87 18.56 -13.20
CA ARG A 238 -87.02 19.40 -12.83
C ARG A 238 -87.83 19.68 -14.11
N LYS A 239 -88.58 18.68 -14.56
CA LYS A 239 -89.65 18.81 -15.55
C LYS A 239 -90.90 18.16 -14.97
#